data_AF-X1BU68-F1
#
_entry.id   AF-X1BU68-F1
#
_cell.length_a   1.000
_cell.length_b   1.000
_cell.length_c   1.000
_cell.angle_alpha   90.00
_cell.angle_beta   90.00
_cell.angle_gamma   90.00
#
_symmetry.space_group_name_H-M   'P 1'
#
loop_
_entity.id
_entity.type
_entity.pdbx_description
1 polymer ?
#
loop_
_entity_poly.entity_id
_entity_poly.type
_entity_poly.pdbx_seq_one_letter_code
_entity_poly.pdbx_strand_id
1 'polypeptide(L)'
;MCTGNFEIKTRDLGNTILKVIETPGHTSGCICLYEPFKHYLFSGDTLFQGRITNIYESGSISEYINSLQILNTFKIDSFYPGHGNYIIGEELVKKEIESSITNAKIELETFTNRIKTSPLEKVKIPPSLYNRKEEDL
;
A
#
# COMPACT_ATOMS: atom_id res chain seq x y z
N MET A 1 -18.18 -7.30 7.69
CA MET A 1 -17.68 -7.76 6.38
C MET A 1 -18.06 -6.69 5.37
N CYS A 2 -17.17 -5.77 5.03
CA CYS A 2 -17.42 -4.77 3.99
C CYS A 2 -17.02 -5.39 2.65
N THR A 3 -17.99 -5.86 1.88
CA THR A 3 -17.78 -6.22 0.47
C THR A 3 -17.82 -4.94 -0.34
N GLY A 4 -16.70 -4.20 -0.35
CA GLY A 4 -16.50 -3.14 -1.33
C GLY A 4 -16.41 -3.77 -2.71
N ASN A 5 -17.27 -3.33 -3.63
CA ASN A 5 -17.15 -3.70 -5.04
C ASN A 5 -15.82 -3.12 -5.56
N PHE A 6 -14.80 -3.96 -5.72
CA PHE A 6 -13.58 -3.58 -6.42
C PHE A 6 -13.90 -3.45 -7.92
N GLU A 7 -14.19 -2.23 -8.37
CA GLU A 7 -14.32 -1.94 -9.80
C GLU A 7 -12.92 -1.79 -10.40
N ILE A 8 -12.44 -2.84 -11.08
CA ILE A 8 -11.16 -2.78 -11.79
C ILE A 8 -11.35 -1.92 -13.05
N LYS A 9 -10.97 -0.65 -12.97
CA LYS A 9 -10.93 0.23 -14.15
C LYS A 9 -9.77 -0.21 -15.04
N THR A 10 -10.08 -0.47 -16.30
CA THR A 10 -9.09 -0.89 -17.30
C THR A 10 -8.81 0.24 -18.28
N ARG A 11 -7.54 0.45 -18.64
CA ARG A 11 -7.12 1.37 -19.70
C ARG A 11 -6.35 0.60 -20.77
N ASP A 12 -6.83 0.71 -22.01
CA ASP A 12 -6.19 0.17 -23.19
C ASP A 12 -5.26 1.25 -23.78
N LEU A 13 -3.97 0.94 -23.86
CA LEU A 13 -2.94 1.78 -24.46
C LEU A 13 -2.43 1.19 -25.79
N GLY A 14 -3.28 0.46 -26.50
CA GLY A 14 -2.98 -0.28 -27.72
C GLY A 14 -2.59 -1.72 -27.41
N ASN A 15 -1.29 -2.00 -27.35
CA ASN A 15 -0.80 -3.37 -27.10
C ASN A 15 -0.58 -3.64 -25.60
N THR A 16 -1.17 -2.84 -24.71
CA THR A 16 -0.94 -2.93 -23.27
C THR A 16 -2.21 -2.58 -22.51
N ILE A 17 -2.59 -3.47 -21.61
CA ILE A 17 -3.77 -3.33 -20.77
C ILE A 17 -3.30 -3.05 -19.35
N LEU A 18 -3.72 -1.92 -18.79
CA LEU A 18 -3.44 -1.58 -17.39
C LEU A 18 -4.73 -1.63 -16.57
N LYS A 19 -4.71 -2.47 -15.53
CA LYS A 19 -5.73 -2.54 -14.48
C LYS A 19 -5.36 -1.58 -13.37
N VAL A 20 -6.26 -0.67 -13.03
CA VAL A 20 -6.12 0.19 -11.86
C VAL A 20 -6.51 -0.60 -10.63
N ILE A 21 -5.62 -0.62 -9.63
CA ILE A 21 -5.84 -1.21 -8.32
C ILE A 21 -5.73 -0.08 -7.31
N GLU A 22 -6.81 0.22 -6.60
CA GLU A 22 -6.75 1.18 -5.50
C GLU A 22 -5.90 0.61 -4.36
N THR A 23 -4.95 1.41 -3.91
CA THR A 23 -4.01 1.03 -2.86
C THR A 23 -3.86 2.15 -1.82
N PRO A 24 -4.96 2.56 -1.17
CA PRO A 24 -4.92 3.58 -0.14
C PRO A 24 -3.95 3.17 0.98
N GLY A 25 -3.25 4.14 1.54
CA GLY A 25 -2.22 3.88 2.53
C GLY A 25 -1.29 5.06 2.68
N HIS A 26 -0.36 5.22 1.73
CA HIS A 26 0.52 6.40 1.67
C HIS A 26 -0.28 7.72 1.64
N THR A 27 -1.29 7.75 0.76
CA THR A 27 -2.38 8.73 0.72
C THR A 27 -3.67 7.98 0.39
N SER A 28 -4.84 8.60 0.60
CA SER A 28 -6.13 7.99 0.26
C SER A 28 -6.32 7.71 -1.24
N GLY A 29 -5.67 8.52 -2.11
CA GLY A 29 -5.78 8.42 -3.56
C GLY A 29 -4.73 7.54 -4.24
N CYS A 30 -3.93 6.80 -3.47
CA CYS A 30 -2.89 5.93 -4.04
C CYS A 30 -3.50 4.79 -4.87
N ILE A 31 -2.86 4.53 -6.02
CA ILE A 31 -3.20 3.44 -6.92
C ILE A 31 -1.91 2.71 -7.36
N CYS A 32 -2.07 1.44 -7.71
CA CYS A 32 -1.12 0.68 -8.51
C CYS A 32 -1.72 0.42 -9.90
N LEU A 33 -0.86 0.30 -10.91
CA LEU A 33 -1.25 -0.13 -12.25
C LEU A 33 -0.69 -1.52 -12.51
N TYR A 34 -1.56 -2.46 -12.87
CA TYR A 34 -1.19 -3.85 -13.08
C TYR A 34 -1.39 -4.26 -14.55
N GLU A 35 -0.34 -4.79 -15.17
CA GLU A 35 -0.36 -5.35 -16.51
C GLU A 35 -0.54 -6.88 -16.41
N PRO A 36 -1.70 -7.43 -16.81
CA PRO A 36 -2.06 -8.81 -16.49
C PRO A 36 -1.39 -9.88 -17.36
N PHE A 37 -0.80 -9.53 -18.51
CA PHE A 37 -0.20 -10.51 -19.42
C PHE A 37 1.28 -10.76 -19.11
N LYS A 38 1.98 -9.72 -18.67
CA LYS A 38 3.38 -9.75 -18.26
C LYS A 38 3.55 -9.80 -16.74
N HIS A 39 2.45 -9.68 -16.00
CA HIS A 39 2.42 -9.62 -14.53
C HIS A 39 3.30 -8.50 -13.97
N TYR A 40 3.29 -7.34 -14.63
CA TYR A 40 4.03 -6.17 -14.18
C TYR A 40 3.18 -5.31 -13.27
N LEU A 41 3.76 -4.86 -12.16
CA LEU A 41 3.12 -3.92 -11.25
C LEU A 41 3.87 -2.58 -11.26
N PHE A 42 3.22 -1.50 -11.65
CA PHE A 42 3.69 -0.14 -11.39
C PHE A 42 3.11 0.29 -10.05
N SER A 43 3.94 0.29 -9.01
CA SER A 43 3.48 0.37 -7.61
C SER A 43 3.44 1.78 -7.04
N GLY A 44 4.02 2.77 -7.74
CA GLY A 44 4.15 4.12 -7.22
C GLY A 44 4.82 4.11 -5.83
N ASP A 45 4.22 4.83 -4.88
CA ASP A 45 4.71 4.92 -3.50
C ASP A 45 4.05 3.89 -2.55
N THR A 46 3.31 2.92 -3.10
CA THR A 46 2.67 1.84 -2.32
C THR A 46 3.65 0.72 -1.97
N LEU A 47 4.54 0.35 -2.88
CA LEU A 47 5.49 -0.75 -2.68
C LEU A 47 6.83 -0.36 -3.30
N PHE A 48 7.86 -0.28 -2.48
CA PHE A 48 9.24 -0.06 -2.91
C PHE A 48 10.21 -0.78 -1.98
N GLN A 49 11.41 -1.06 -2.47
CA GLN A 49 12.34 -1.96 -1.80
C GLN A 49 12.77 -1.45 -0.41
N GLY A 50 12.58 -2.30 0.60
CA GLY A 50 13.25 -2.20 1.89
C GLY A 50 12.72 -1.15 2.88
N ARG A 51 11.60 -0.45 2.62
CA ARG A 51 11.03 0.51 3.57
C ARG A 51 9.50 0.60 3.47
N ILE A 52 8.89 0.98 4.59
CA ILE A 52 7.49 1.42 4.62
C ILE A 52 7.46 2.82 4.00
N THR A 53 6.43 3.08 3.20
CA THR A 53 6.14 4.43 2.73
C THR A 53 5.76 5.35 3.89
N ASN A 54 6.08 6.64 3.78
CA ASN A 54 5.53 7.60 4.74
C ASN A 54 4.01 7.58 4.63
N ILE A 55 3.29 7.66 5.74
CA ILE A 55 1.84 7.79 5.70
C ILE A 55 1.50 9.26 5.95
N TYR A 56 0.91 9.93 4.95
CA TYR A 56 0.57 11.35 5.00
C TYR A 56 -0.81 11.60 5.64
N GLU A 57 -1.26 12.86 5.68
CA GLU A 57 -2.49 13.30 6.36
C GLU A 57 -3.75 12.56 5.91
N SER A 58 -3.88 12.27 4.62
CA SER A 58 -4.99 11.48 4.08
C SER A 58 -4.72 9.98 4.06
N GLY A 59 -3.55 9.54 4.55
CA GLY A 59 -3.12 8.15 4.54
C GLY A 59 -3.51 7.39 5.81
N SER A 60 -3.41 6.07 5.75
CA SER A 60 -3.70 5.18 6.88
C SER A 60 -2.81 3.94 6.84
N ILE A 61 -2.16 3.63 7.96
CA ILE A 61 -1.29 2.44 8.04
C ILE A 61 -2.10 1.13 7.96
N SER A 62 -3.34 1.11 8.44
CA SER A 62 -4.20 -0.08 8.35
C SER A 62 -4.63 -0.33 6.91
N GLU A 63 -4.92 0.74 6.16
CA GLU A 63 -5.24 0.67 4.72
C GLU A 63 -4.01 0.27 3.92
N TYR A 64 -2.84 0.81 4.26
CA TYR A 64 -1.57 0.40 3.64
C TYR A 64 -1.32 -1.10 3.79
N ILE A 65 -1.49 -1.65 5.00
CA ILE A 65 -1.37 -3.09 5.25
C ILE A 65 -2.37 -3.88 4.40
N ASN A 66 -3.64 -3.44 4.36
CA ASN A 66 -4.68 -4.11 3.57
C ASN A 66 -4.37 -4.06 2.07
N SER A 67 -3.89 -2.91 1.56
CA SER A 67 -3.47 -2.73 0.17
C SER A 67 -2.33 -3.68 -0.20
N LEU A 68 -1.31 -3.81 0.65
CA LEU A 68 -0.23 -4.78 0.44
C LEU A 68 -0.72 -6.23 0.48
N GLN A 69 -1.66 -6.56 1.39
CA GLN A 69 -2.27 -7.89 1.44
C GLN A 69 -3.06 -8.21 0.17
N ILE A 70 -3.80 -7.25 -0.37
CA ILE A 70 -4.49 -7.38 -1.66
C ILE A 70 -3.46 -7.63 -2.77
N LEU A 71 -2.40 -6.81 -2.86
CA LEU A 71 -1.35 -7.00 -3.87
C LEU A 71 -0.69 -8.38 -3.76
N ASN A 72 -0.53 -8.92 -2.55
CA ASN A 72 0.02 -10.27 -2.33
C ASN A 72 -0.86 -11.41 -2.88
N THR A 73 -2.09 -11.13 -3.31
CA THR A 73 -2.98 -12.10 -3.98
C THR A 73 -2.81 -12.12 -5.50
N PHE A 74 -2.09 -11.14 -6.08
CA PHE A 74 -1.84 -11.06 -7.50
C PHE A 74 -0.59 -11.86 -7.86
N LYS A 75 -0.60 -12.47 -9.05
CA LYS A 75 0.63 -12.93 -9.66
C LYS A 75 1.42 -11.72 -10.16
N ILE A 76 2.58 -11.46 -9.58
CA ILE A 76 3.43 -10.33 -9.94
C ILE A 76 4.84 -10.85 -10.15
N ASP A 77 5.32 -10.76 -11.39
CA ASP A 77 6.66 -11.24 -11.77
C ASP A 77 7.71 -10.12 -11.61
N SER A 78 7.30 -8.86 -11.70
CA SER A 78 8.14 -7.70 -11.42
C SER A 78 7.32 -6.49 -10.96
N PHE A 79 7.93 -5.63 -10.14
CA PHE A 79 7.34 -4.34 -9.81
C PHE A 79 8.30 -3.17 -10.04
N TYR A 80 7.71 -2.02 -10.35
CA TYR A 80 8.36 -0.77 -10.72
C TYR A 80 7.86 0.34 -9.78
N PRO A 81 8.63 0.69 -8.74
CA PRO A 81 8.23 1.70 -7.77
C PRO A 81 8.37 3.12 -8.32
N GLY A 82 7.73 4.08 -7.65
CA GLY A 82 7.95 5.52 -7.90
C GLY A 82 9.36 5.98 -7.53
N HIS A 83 10.00 5.29 -6.58
CA HIS A 83 11.35 5.55 -6.10
C HIS A 83 12.15 4.26 -5.86
N GLY A 84 13.47 4.35 -6.04
CA GLY A 84 14.37 3.21 -5.84
C GLY A 84 14.46 2.29 -7.07
N ASN A 85 14.95 1.07 -6.86
CA ASN A 85 15.16 0.10 -7.93
C ASN A 85 13.92 -0.77 -8.15
N TYR A 86 13.71 -1.19 -9.40
CA TYR A 86 12.73 -2.22 -9.72
C TYR A 86 13.16 -3.60 -9.19
N ILE A 87 12.20 -4.48 -8.96
CA ILE A 87 12.43 -5.87 -8.56
C ILE A 87 11.88 -6.79 -9.64
N ILE A 88 12.64 -7.83 -9.99
CA ILE A 88 12.28 -8.86 -10.96
C ILE A 88 12.42 -10.23 -10.31
N GLY A 89 11.43 -11.09 -10.50
CA GLY A 89 11.37 -12.45 -9.99
C GLY A 89 10.29 -12.60 -8.93
N GLU A 90 9.35 -13.52 -9.18
CA GLU A 90 8.17 -13.78 -8.35
C GLU A 90 8.53 -13.95 -6.86
N GLU A 91 9.56 -14.75 -6.55
CA GLU A 91 10.01 -14.98 -5.17
C GLU A 91 10.56 -13.72 -4.49
N LEU A 92 11.29 -12.88 -5.23
CA LEU A 92 11.81 -11.61 -4.71
C LEU A 92 10.66 -10.62 -4.48
N VAL A 93 9.72 -10.53 -5.43
CA VAL A 93 8.53 -9.69 -5.29
C VAL A 93 7.73 -10.10 -4.04
N LYS A 94 7.44 -11.39 -3.88
CA LYS A 94 6.69 -11.92 -2.73
C LYS A 94 7.39 -11.60 -1.42
N LYS A 95 8.70 -11.82 -1.34
CA LYS A 95 9.50 -11.48 -0.17
C LYS A 95 9.41 -9.99 0.18
N GLU A 96 9.45 -9.09 -0.80
CA GLU A 96 9.36 -7.66 -0.54
C GLU A 96 7.96 -7.22 -0.08
N ILE A 97 6.89 -7.81 -0.64
CA ILE A 97 5.52 -7.56 -0.16
C ILE A 97 5.37 -8.03 1.29
N GLU A 98 5.82 -9.26 1.60
CA GLU A 98 5.74 -9.82 2.95
C GLU A 98 6.58 -9.03 3.97
N SER A 99 7.77 -8.58 3.58
CA SER A 99 8.62 -7.71 4.40
C SER A 99 7.93 -6.37 4.66
N SER A 100 7.33 -5.77 3.64
CA SER A 100 6.60 -4.50 3.76
C SER A 100 5.39 -4.61 4.69
N ILE A 101 4.62 -5.70 4.60
CA ILE A 101 3.50 -5.99 5.52
C ILE A 101 4.01 -6.13 6.95
N THR A 102 5.10 -6.87 7.15
CA THR A 102 5.68 -7.10 8.48
C THR A 102 6.15 -5.80 9.11
N ASN A 103 6.88 -4.97 8.35
CA ASN A 103 7.37 -3.68 8.81
C ASN A 103 6.20 -2.75 9.19
N ALA A 104 5.16 -2.67 8.35
CA ALA A 104 3.98 -1.85 8.62
C ALA A 104 3.23 -2.27 9.89
N LYS A 105 3.14 -3.57 10.16
CA LYS A 105 2.55 -4.09 11.42
C LYS A 105 3.38 -3.72 12.64
N ILE A 106 4.71 -3.83 12.55
CA ILE A 106 5.62 -3.43 13.63
C ILE A 106 5.46 -1.93 13.93
N GLU A 107 5.33 -1.08 12.91
CA GLU A 107 5.11 0.35 13.09
C GLU A 107 3.77 0.63 13.80
N LEU A 108 2.70 -0.04 13.37
CA LEU A 108 1.37 0.08 13.99
C LEU A 108 1.38 -0.39 15.46
N GLU A 109 2.03 -1.51 15.77
CA GLU A 109 2.18 -2.02 17.14
C GLU A 109 3.01 -1.06 18.01
N THR A 110 4.14 -0.59 17.49
CA THR A 110 5.02 0.37 18.16
C THR A 110 4.24 1.64 18.52
N PHE A 111 3.45 2.14 17.59
CA PHE A 111 2.61 3.30 17.86
C PHE A 111 1.54 3.02 18.90
N THR A 112 0.82 1.90 18.78
CA THR A 112 -0.24 1.51 19.72
C THR A 112 0.30 1.41 21.15
N ASN A 113 1.52 0.88 21.31
CA ASN A 113 2.20 0.79 22.60
C ASN A 113 2.61 2.16 23.15
N ARG A 114 2.99 3.12 22.29
CA ARG A 114 3.28 4.51 22.72
C ARG A 114 2.04 5.20 23.28
N ILE A 115 0.87 5.04 22.66
CA ILE A 115 -0.39 5.57 23.21
C ILE A 115 -0.71 4.97 24.57
N LYS A 116 -0.57 3.64 24.72
CA LYS A 116 -0.92 2.96 25.98
C LYS A 116 -0.03 3.38 27.16
N THR A 117 1.21 3.75 26.89
CA THR A 117 2.22 4.01 27.93
C THR A 117 2.41 5.50 28.26
N SER A 118 1.81 6.41 27.48
CA SER A 118 1.98 7.86 27.63
C SER A 118 0.64 8.57 27.88
N PRO A 119 0.60 9.66 28.68
CA PRO A 119 -0.59 10.50 28.78
C PRO A 119 -1.01 11.01 27.39
N LEU A 120 -2.27 10.80 27.00
CA LEU A 120 -2.81 11.12 25.66
C LEU A 120 -2.50 12.56 25.21
N GLU A 121 -2.45 13.51 26.15
CA GLU A 121 -2.15 14.93 25.89
C GLU A 121 -0.72 15.22 25.38
N LYS A 122 0.22 14.28 25.53
CA LYS A 122 1.61 14.42 25.08
C LYS A 122 1.94 13.61 23.82
N VAL A 123 1.01 12.78 23.35
CA VAL A 123 1.24 11.94 22.18
C VAL A 123 0.81 12.69 20.94
N LYS A 124 1.78 13.12 20.12
CA LYS A 124 1.47 13.60 18.77
C LYS A 124 1.00 12.41 17.94
N ILE A 125 -0.29 12.38 17.61
CA ILE A 125 -0.87 11.32 16.77
C ILE A 125 -0.28 11.47 15.36
N PRO A 126 0.38 10.42 14.82
CA PRO A 126 0.90 10.45 13.48
C PRO A 126 -0.27 10.55 12.50
N PRO A 127 -0.06 11.23 11.37
CA PRO A 127 -1.01 11.31 10.26
C PRO A 127 -1.66 9.96 9.91
N SER A 128 -0.90 8.87 10.05
CA SER A 128 -1.29 7.49 9.77
C SER A 128 -2.47 6.90 10.54
N LEU A 129 -2.97 7.59 11.55
CA LEU A 129 -3.97 7.08 12.48
C LEU A 129 -5.15 8.02 12.71
N TYR A 130 -5.27 9.06 11.89
CA TYR A 130 -6.52 9.77 11.78
C TYR A 130 -7.50 8.88 11.00
N ASN A 131 -8.71 8.68 11.54
CA ASN A 131 -9.80 8.12 10.75
C ASN A 131 -10.07 9.09 9.58
N ARG A 132 -10.21 8.56 8.36
CA ARG A 132 -10.69 9.34 7.21
C ARG A 132 -11.97 10.07 7.60
N LYS A 133 -12.06 11.36 7.28
CA LYS A 133 -13.35 12.05 7.29
C LYS A 133 -14.12 11.59 6.05
N GLU A 134 -15.45 11.65 6.08
CA GLU A 134 -16.28 11.35 4.89
C GLU A 134 -15.89 12.21 3.68
N GLU A 135 -15.27 13.36 3.92
CA GLU A 135 -14.76 14.32 2.94
C GLU A 135 -13.52 13.84 2.16
N ASP A 136 -12.82 12.80 2.66
CA ASP A 136 -11.58 12.26 2.08
C ASP A 136 -11.82 11.02 1.17
N LEU A 137 -13.09 10.64 0.98
CA LEU A 137 -13.58 9.52 0.15
C LEU A 137 -14.15 10.01 -1.19
#